data_AF-A0A2S7CXZ7-F1
#
_entry.id   AF-A0A2S7CXZ7-F1
#
_cell.length_a   1.000
_cell.length_b   1.000
_cell.length_c   1.000
_cell.angle_alpha   90.00
_cell.angle_beta   90.00
_cell.angle_gamma   90.00
#
_symmetry.space_group_name_H-M   'P 1'
#
loop_
_entity.id
_entity.type
_entity.pdbx_description
1 polymer ?
#
loop_
_entity_poly.entity_id
_entity_poly.type
_entity_poly.pdbx_seq_one_letter_code
_entity_poly.pdbx_strand_id
1 'polypeptide(L)'
;MTSTQGVGRAGRQLAAGLRGTHRHLHTVLLVCSLGLVAAGCTREPSSPAARASDSGAASTATPASMASTAAPAAAQTPANTPPPAPDPTVLRVCADPGNMPLSNKAGEGFQNKIAHVVADAMGRRLEYEWRTYYQRGLARSTINAGRCDLLMDLNSDFEQGLTTRPVYRSTYVLVTRKGLELRPRSLDDAALKSIKLGVFQSSPARQALYEHGISGEVQYLFYDSASAPEEHPGKLVERVAANQLDAAESWGPVAGYYAARGGLGMVPLNTIDDAVLEYSMAWAVSRKNAPLRDALNKALQDNAARIAQILHDYHVPLVRCSDCIVAGDLPSHGPYATPAAASTARSPAASSQELAQLQLRIADGADPNQELAHALDAGDAVRAAWLLRHGADANTPNLLGEPPLHQAIRNQEPDLVGLLLDAGARLDARDASGWTALMKAAWANDADSVGRLLRKRAPVDTVSGDGWSALDLAVSYADAEVVQALLAAGANVRRANATGFTPAMFAVARDDPAILDALLARGADVGHANQAGVTALMLAAAAGREQVAKRLLAAGADPAARNREGKTAAALAQDRGDTALAALLSDAGRPSRR
;
A
#
# COMPACT_ATOMS: atom_id res chain seq x y z
N MET A 1 11.85 71.29 -18.67
CA MET A 1 11.83 70.77 -17.29
C MET A 1 11.59 69.25 -17.41
N THR A 2 12.61 68.43 -17.64
CA THR A 2 13.64 67.91 -16.68
C THR A 2 13.17 66.63 -15.97
N SER A 3 13.74 65.44 -16.24
CA SER A 3 14.65 65.11 -17.34
C SER A 3 14.44 63.68 -17.85
N THR A 4 14.50 63.56 -19.17
CA THR A 4 14.54 62.32 -19.95
C THR A 4 15.96 61.71 -19.97
N GLN A 5 16.02 60.52 -20.58
CA GLN A 5 17.16 59.83 -21.23
C GLN A 5 17.84 58.68 -20.49
N GLY A 6 18.11 57.63 -21.28
CA GLY A 6 18.72 56.36 -20.88
C GLY A 6 18.79 55.33 -22.03
N VAL A 7 18.85 55.78 -23.29
CA VAL A 7 18.85 54.91 -24.47
C VAL A 7 20.29 54.57 -24.86
N GLY A 8 20.73 53.34 -24.58
CA GLY A 8 22.05 52.81 -24.97
C GLY A 8 21.92 51.66 -25.96
N ARG A 9 22.30 51.86 -27.23
CA ARG A 9 22.31 50.80 -28.26
C ARG A 9 23.53 49.89 -28.10
N ALA A 10 23.32 48.57 -28.10
CA ALA A 10 24.31 47.57 -28.48
C ALA A 10 23.65 46.45 -29.30
N GLY A 11 23.17 46.80 -30.49
CA GLY A 11 22.44 45.87 -31.37
C GLY A 11 23.31 45.29 -32.47
N ARG A 12 23.03 44.02 -32.83
CA ARG A 12 23.55 43.25 -33.98
C ARG A 12 25.01 42.78 -33.89
N GLN A 13 25.17 41.51 -33.52
CA GLN A 13 25.96 40.55 -34.29
C GLN A 13 25.29 39.17 -34.23
N LEU A 14 25.74 38.25 -35.10
CA LEU A 14 25.40 36.82 -35.10
C LEU A 14 23.92 36.44 -35.30
N ALA A 15 23.44 36.70 -36.52
CA ALA A 15 22.69 35.65 -37.23
C ALA A 15 23.67 34.59 -37.77
N ALA A 16 23.16 33.42 -38.18
CA ALA A 16 23.90 32.24 -38.64
C ALA A 16 24.65 31.44 -37.55
N GLY A 17 23.95 30.46 -36.96
CA GLY A 17 24.49 29.45 -36.03
C GLY A 17 23.74 28.12 -36.07
N LEU A 18 22.98 27.85 -37.14
CA LEU A 18 22.13 26.65 -37.27
C LEU A 18 22.96 25.41 -37.67
N ARG A 19 23.36 24.58 -36.69
CA ARG A 19 23.49 23.10 -36.75
C ARG A 19 24.12 22.56 -35.44
N GLY A 20 23.55 21.49 -34.86
CA GLY A 20 24.35 20.53 -34.09
C GLY A 20 24.12 20.30 -32.58
N THR A 21 22.89 20.34 -32.04
CA THR A 21 22.63 19.91 -30.63
C THR A 21 21.43 18.97 -30.42
N HIS A 22 20.85 18.39 -31.48
CA HIS A 22 19.86 17.29 -31.32
C HIS A 22 20.55 15.94 -31.04
N ARG A 23 20.84 15.62 -29.76
CA ARG A 23 20.95 14.20 -29.33
C ARG A 23 20.88 13.87 -27.83
N HIS A 24 21.03 14.83 -26.90
CA HIS A 24 21.12 14.52 -25.45
C HIS A 24 19.95 15.00 -24.56
N LEU A 25 18.85 15.53 -25.12
CA LEU A 25 17.68 15.95 -24.33
C LEU A 25 16.50 14.95 -24.33
N HIS A 26 16.59 13.83 -25.06
CA HIS A 26 15.45 12.92 -25.26
C HIS A 26 15.42 11.67 -24.35
N THR A 27 16.50 11.33 -23.65
CA THR A 27 16.51 10.13 -22.78
C THR A 27 15.81 10.32 -21.43
N VAL A 28 15.49 11.57 -21.07
CA VAL A 28 14.97 11.95 -19.74
C VAL A 28 13.43 11.91 -19.66
N LEU A 29 12.72 11.77 -20.78
CA LEU A 29 11.26 11.85 -20.82
C LEU A 29 10.56 10.49 -20.61
N LEU A 30 11.10 9.39 -21.15
CA LEU A 30 10.50 8.06 -21.04
C LEU A 30 10.43 7.54 -19.59
N VAL A 31 11.46 7.82 -18.77
CA VAL A 31 11.51 7.38 -17.37
C VAL A 31 10.37 8.00 -16.56
N CYS A 32 10.02 9.26 -16.83
CA CYS A 32 8.93 9.96 -16.17
C CYS A 32 7.53 9.44 -16.56
N SER A 33 7.36 8.86 -17.75
CA SER A 33 6.03 8.43 -18.25
C SER A 33 5.62 7.01 -17.82
N LEU A 34 6.55 6.21 -17.29
CA LEU A 34 6.26 4.91 -16.65
C LEU A 34 6.10 5.03 -15.12
N GLY A 35 6.78 5.98 -14.48
CA GLY A 35 6.68 6.19 -13.02
C GLY A 35 5.35 6.80 -12.53
N LEU A 36 4.57 7.43 -13.41
CA LEU A 36 3.34 8.16 -13.04
C LEU A 36 2.08 7.29 -12.88
N VAL A 37 2.14 5.97 -13.10
CA VAL A 37 0.95 5.10 -13.08
C VAL A 37 0.51 4.70 -11.65
N ALA A 38 1.44 4.75 -10.68
CA ALA A 38 1.21 4.31 -9.30
C ALA A 38 1.40 5.42 -8.25
N ALA A 39 1.74 6.65 -8.66
CA ALA A 39 1.97 7.78 -7.75
C ALA A 39 1.49 9.10 -8.37
N GLY A 40 0.46 9.73 -7.78
CA GLY A 40 0.10 11.12 -8.14
C GLY A 40 -1.36 11.59 -8.12
N CYS A 41 -2.32 10.89 -7.48
CA CYS A 41 -3.72 11.36 -7.35
C CYS A 41 -4.19 11.59 -5.90
N THR A 42 -3.32 12.16 -5.07
CA THR A 42 -3.70 12.88 -3.83
C THR A 42 -2.77 14.08 -3.68
N ARG A 43 -3.29 15.31 -3.78
CA ARG A 43 -2.46 16.52 -3.75
C ARG A 43 -3.20 17.75 -3.21
N GLU A 44 -2.82 18.15 -2.01
CA GLU A 44 -2.79 19.54 -1.56
C GLU A 44 -1.55 19.75 -0.66
N PRO A 45 -0.97 20.95 -0.55
CA PRO A 45 -0.71 21.91 -1.63
C PRO A 45 0.79 22.33 -1.72
N SER A 46 1.12 23.29 -2.61
CA SER A 46 2.36 24.12 -2.59
C SER A 46 3.73 23.53 -3.05
N SER A 47 4.04 23.74 -4.35
CA SER A 47 5.24 24.34 -5.00
C SER A 47 6.57 24.62 -4.24
N PRO A 48 7.73 24.88 -4.93
CA PRO A 48 8.26 24.35 -6.22
C PRO A 48 9.82 24.15 -6.31
N ALA A 49 10.35 23.70 -7.47
CA ALA A 49 11.78 23.71 -7.94
C ALA A 49 12.79 22.77 -7.21
N ALA A 50 13.55 21.85 -7.85
CA ALA A 50 14.61 21.93 -8.89
C ALA A 50 16.01 22.34 -8.33
N ARG A 51 17.18 21.77 -8.72
CA ARG A 51 17.55 21.01 -9.95
C ARG A 51 18.88 20.21 -9.85
N ALA A 52 18.88 18.99 -10.41
CA ALA A 52 19.95 18.19 -11.08
C ALA A 52 21.49 18.46 -10.99
N SER A 53 22.26 17.39 -10.69
CA SER A 53 23.49 16.90 -11.39
C SER A 53 23.68 15.42 -10.97
N ASP A 54 24.00 14.40 -11.79
CA ASP A 54 25.17 14.13 -12.66
C ASP A 54 26.52 14.03 -11.93
N SER A 55 27.38 13.01 -12.12
CA SER A 55 27.23 11.72 -12.84
C SER A 55 28.44 10.77 -12.57
N GLY A 56 28.31 9.47 -12.92
CA GLY A 56 29.42 8.72 -13.56
C GLY A 56 30.16 7.59 -12.81
N ALA A 57 30.81 6.75 -13.63
CA ALA A 57 31.79 5.69 -13.36
C ALA A 57 31.32 4.35 -12.71
N ALA A 58 31.73 3.24 -13.34
CA ALA A 58 31.45 1.86 -12.92
C ALA A 58 32.69 0.96 -13.07
N SER A 59 32.77 -0.13 -12.30
CA SER A 59 33.55 -1.35 -12.59
C SER A 59 33.06 -2.50 -11.68
N THR A 60 32.35 -3.51 -12.20
CA THR A 60 32.87 -4.80 -12.71
C THR A 60 33.68 -5.65 -11.72
N ALA A 61 33.04 -6.65 -11.10
CA ALA A 61 33.69 -7.88 -10.63
C ALA A 61 32.69 -9.06 -10.64
N THR A 62 33.08 -10.15 -11.29
CA THR A 62 32.34 -11.41 -11.48
C THR A 62 32.55 -12.41 -10.31
N PRO A 63 31.78 -13.52 -10.22
CA PRO A 63 31.49 -14.18 -8.93
C PRO A 63 32.34 -15.41 -8.61
N ALA A 64 32.28 -15.83 -7.34
CA ALA A 64 32.71 -17.16 -6.87
C ALA A 64 31.47 -17.98 -6.45
N SER A 65 31.37 -19.23 -6.91
CA SER A 65 30.24 -20.11 -6.58
C SER A 65 30.54 -21.00 -5.37
N MET A 66 29.53 -21.23 -4.51
CA MET A 66 29.35 -22.50 -3.81
C MET A 66 27.87 -22.88 -3.84
N ALA A 67 27.59 -24.18 -4.01
CA ALA A 67 26.23 -24.72 -4.03
C ALA A 67 25.93 -25.42 -2.70
N SER A 68 24.67 -25.35 -2.24
CA SER A 68 24.19 -26.23 -1.17
C SER A 68 22.70 -26.54 -1.32
N THR A 69 22.40 -27.84 -1.42
CA THR A 69 21.14 -28.55 -1.12
C THR A 69 19.83 -27.73 -1.08
N ALA A 70 18.95 -27.95 -2.06
CA ALA A 70 17.58 -27.43 -2.06
C ALA A 70 16.62 -28.30 -1.23
N ALA A 71 15.79 -27.65 -0.40
CA ALA A 71 14.52 -28.19 0.10
C ALA A 71 13.41 -27.94 -0.95
N PRO A 72 12.28 -28.70 -0.93
CA PRO A 72 11.28 -28.60 -2.00
C PRO A 72 10.61 -27.23 -2.05
N ALA A 73 10.59 -26.62 -3.23
CA ALA A 73 10.02 -25.29 -3.43
C ALA A 73 8.49 -25.30 -3.24
N ALA A 74 8.02 -24.72 -2.14
CA ALA A 74 6.60 -24.46 -1.95
C ALA A 74 6.08 -23.51 -3.04
N ALA A 75 5.26 -24.04 -3.95
CA ALA A 75 4.70 -23.31 -5.08
C ALA A 75 3.98 -22.02 -4.63
N GLN A 76 3.89 -21.04 -5.53
CA GLN A 76 3.07 -19.85 -5.30
C GLN A 76 1.59 -20.23 -5.45
N THR A 77 0.76 -19.91 -4.45
CA THR A 77 -0.70 -19.98 -4.60
C THR A 77 -1.10 -19.01 -5.72
N PRO A 78 -1.72 -19.46 -6.82
CA PRO A 78 -2.18 -18.54 -7.86
C PRO A 78 -3.14 -17.49 -7.28
N ALA A 79 -3.05 -16.24 -7.73
CA ALA A 79 -3.89 -15.13 -7.23
C ALA A 79 -5.41 -15.44 -7.27
N ASN A 80 -5.81 -16.31 -8.21
CA ASN A 80 -7.18 -16.69 -8.50
C ASN A 80 -7.65 -18.00 -7.85
N THR A 81 -6.88 -18.59 -6.93
CA THR A 81 -7.40 -19.68 -6.08
C THR A 81 -8.41 -19.10 -5.08
N PRO A 82 -9.66 -19.62 -5.01
CA PRO A 82 -10.65 -19.20 -4.02
C PRO A 82 -10.12 -19.26 -2.58
N PRO A 83 -10.67 -18.47 -1.63
CA PRO A 83 -10.33 -18.64 -0.21
C PRO A 83 -10.50 -20.10 0.23
N PRO A 84 -9.52 -20.69 0.94
CA PRO A 84 -9.70 -22.03 1.49
C PRO A 84 -10.83 -22.02 2.52
N ALA A 85 -11.59 -23.12 2.61
CA ALA A 85 -12.67 -23.25 3.58
C ALA A 85 -12.16 -23.01 5.02
N PRO A 86 -12.97 -22.40 5.92
CA PRO A 86 -12.56 -22.18 7.31
C PRO A 86 -12.28 -23.49 8.05
N ASP A 87 -11.06 -23.67 8.54
CA ASP A 87 -10.64 -24.82 9.34
C ASP A 87 -10.23 -24.33 10.76
N PRO A 88 -10.95 -24.72 11.83
CA PRO A 88 -10.63 -24.29 13.19
C PRO A 88 -9.33 -24.92 13.75
N THR A 89 -8.79 -25.96 13.11
CA THR A 89 -7.53 -26.63 13.49
C THR A 89 -6.29 -25.94 12.89
N VAL A 90 -6.49 -24.97 11.98
CA VAL A 90 -5.42 -24.28 11.27
C VAL A 90 -5.33 -22.82 11.74
N LEU A 91 -4.14 -22.24 11.65
CA LEU A 91 -3.92 -20.79 11.75
C LEU A 91 -3.25 -20.33 10.45
N ARG A 92 -4.01 -19.72 9.53
CA ARG A 92 -3.49 -19.23 8.24
C ARG A 92 -3.02 -17.80 8.39
N VAL A 93 -1.73 -17.57 8.15
CA VAL A 93 -1.07 -16.29 8.35
C VAL A 93 -0.74 -15.65 7.01
N CYS A 94 -1.20 -14.42 6.78
CA CYS A 94 -0.75 -13.63 5.63
C CYS A 94 0.69 -13.15 5.87
N ALA A 95 1.65 -13.62 5.06
CA ALA A 95 3.07 -13.35 5.21
C ALA A 95 3.76 -12.99 3.89
N ASP A 96 4.91 -12.31 3.97
CA ASP A 96 5.66 -11.88 2.80
C ASP A 96 6.77 -12.89 2.44
N PRO A 97 6.87 -13.36 1.18
CA PRO A 97 7.84 -14.39 0.83
C PRO A 97 9.32 -13.94 0.88
N GLY A 98 9.63 -12.62 0.89
CA GLY A 98 11.00 -12.10 0.74
C GLY A 98 11.41 -10.94 1.66
N ASN A 99 10.63 -10.63 2.71
CA ASN A 99 10.82 -9.44 3.54
C ASN A 99 11.64 -9.74 4.82
N MET A 100 12.94 -10.04 4.69
CA MET A 100 13.80 -10.27 5.86
C MET A 100 14.14 -8.95 6.58
N PRO A 101 14.12 -8.88 7.91
CA PRO A 101 14.02 -9.97 8.89
C PRO A 101 12.60 -10.37 9.29
N LEU A 102 11.56 -9.75 8.72
CA LEU A 102 10.17 -9.91 9.14
C LEU A 102 9.67 -11.31 8.80
N SER A 103 9.55 -11.66 7.51
CA SER A 103 9.15 -13.00 7.05
C SER A 103 9.81 -13.42 5.74
N ASN A 104 10.02 -14.74 5.55
CA ASN A 104 10.39 -15.33 4.27
C ASN A 104 9.91 -16.79 4.14
N LYS A 105 9.90 -17.33 2.91
CA LYS A 105 9.47 -18.71 2.63
C LYS A 105 10.29 -19.82 3.31
N ALA A 106 11.47 -19.51 3.86
CA ALA A 106 12.31 -20.46 4.59
C ALA A 106 12.02 -20.51 6.11
N GLY A 107 11.11 -19.65 6.62
CA GLY A 107 10.82 -19.55 8.06
C GLY A 107 11.93 -18.87 8.87
N GLU A 108 12.80 -18.12 8.19
CA GLU A 108 13.95 -17.43 8.79
C GLU A 108 13.59 -16.07 9.38
N GLY A 109 12.40 -15.53 9.10
CA GLY A 109 11.96 -14.26 9.68
C GLY A 109 11.50 -14.38 11.13
N PHE A 110 11.64 -13.31 11.92
CA PHE A 110 11.20 -13.32 13.33
C PHE A 110 9.68 -13.46 13.44
N GLN A 111 8.91 -12.88 12.51
CA GLN A 111 7.45 -13.08 12.45
C GLN A 111 7.11 -14.56 12.28
N ASN A 112 7.87 -15.29 11.44
CA ASN A 112 7.63 -16.71 11.24
C ASN A 112 7.83 -17.49 12.54
N LYS A 113 8.84 -17.14 13.34
CA LYS A 113 9.12 -17.77 14.63
C LYS A 113 8.04 -17.46 15.66
N ILE A 114 7.55 -16.22 15.73
CA ILE A 114 6.43 -15.84 16.60
C ILE A 114 5.14 -16.56 16.16
N ALA A 115 4.86 -16.65 14.85
CA ALA A 115 3.72 -17.38 14.30
C ALA A 115 3.73 -18.87 14.67
N HIS A 116 4.90 -19.53 14.63
CA HIS A 116 5.05 -20.90 15.15
C HIS A 116 4.76 -20.97 16.66
N VAL A 117 5.38 -20.11 17.48
CA VAL A 117 5.16 -20.08 18.94
C VAL A 117 3.68 -19.90 19.30
N VAL A 118 2.95 -19.05 18.58
CA VAL A 118 1.52 -18.79 18.81
C VAL A 118 0.65 -19.93 18.29
N ALA A 119 0.92 -20.47 17.10
CA ALA A 119 0.15 -21.60 16.54
C ALA A 119 0.27 -22.86 17.41
N ASP A 120 1.49 -23.20 17.84
CA ASP A 120 1.77 -24.31 18.77
C ASP A 120 0.99 -24.13 20.09
N ALA A 121 1.01 -22.92 20.66
CA ALA A 121 0.31 -22.60 21.91
C ALA A 121 -1.22 -22.62 21.78
N MET A 122 -1.74 -22.40 20.57
CA MET A 122 -3.17 -22.52 20.25
C MET A 122 -3.58 -23.95 19.88
N GLY A 123 -2.64 -24.90 19.81
CA GLY A 123 -2.89 -26.26 19.33
C GLY A 123 -3.26 -26.33 17.85
N ARG A 124 -2.84 -25.34 17.05
CA ARG A 124 -3.21 -25.18 15.64
C ARG A 124 -2.03 -25.47 14.71
N ARG A 125 -2.32 -26.06 13.56
CA ARG A 125 -1.37 -26.23 12.46
C ARG A 125 -1.16 -24.88 11.77
N LEU A 126 0.08 -24.40 11.71
CA LEU A 126 0.41 -23.15 11.02
C LEU A 126 0.40 -23.33 9.49
N GLU A 127 -0.21 -22.39 8.78
CA GLU A 127 -0.14 -22.24 7.33
C GLU A 127 0.17 -20.79 6.96
N TYR A 128 0.74 -20.58 5.77
CA TYR A 128 1.09 -19.25 5.26
C TYR A 128 0.46 -19.00 3.89
N GLU A 129 -0.35 -17.95 3.79
CA GLU A 129 -0.76 -17.39 2.50
C GLU A 129 0.30 -16.37 2.08
N TRP A 130 1.26 -16.84 1.27
CA TRP A 130 2.39 -16.05 0.79
C TRP A 130 1.95 -15.06 -0.29
N ARG A 131 1.83 -13.78 0.08
CA ARG A 131 1.58 -12.68 -0.85
C ARG A 131 2.59 -11.55 -0.62
N THR A 132 3.16 -11.04 -1.70
CA THR A 132 4.09 -9.91 -1.64
C THR A 132 3.39 -8.65 -1.11
N TYR A 133 4.12 -7.69 -0.57
CA TYR A 133 3.54 -6.45 -0.03
C TYR A 133 2.65 -5.72 -1.04
N TYR A 134 2.97 -5.79 -2.34
CA TYR A 134 2.08 -5.27 -3.39
C TYR A 134 0.78 -6.08 -3.47
N GLN A 135 0.86 -7.42 -3.52
CA GLN A 135 -0.32 -8.31 -3.53
C GLN A 135 -1.17 -8.26 -2.24
N ARG A 136 -0.60 -7.81 -1.10
CA ARG A 136 -1.32 -7.53 0.16
C ARG A 136 -1.87 -6.09 0.20
N GLY A 137 -1.16 -5.12 -0.38
CA GLY A 137 -1.56 -3.72 -0.49
C GLY A 137 -2.61 -3.43 -1.58
N LEU A 138 -2.68 -4.28 -2.61
CA LEU A 138 -3.75 -4.36 -3.62
C LEU A 138 -4.90 -5.28 -3.21
N ALA A 139 -4.86 -5.82 -1.99
CA ALA A 139 -5.93 -6.61 -1.38
C ALA A 139 -5.96 -6.29 0.12
N ARG A 140 -6.25 -5.02 0.46
CA ARG A 140 -6.42 -4.43 1.81
C ARG A 140 -7.69 -4.93 2.53
N SER A 141 -7.83 -6.24 2.45
CA SER A 141 -9.06 -7.01 2.55
C SER A 141 -8.77 -8.51 2.58
N THR A 142 -7.52 -8.97 2.43
CA THR A 142 -7.16 -10.40 2.32
C THR A 142 -7.70 -11.25 3.49
N ILE A 143 -7.82 -10.68 4.70
CA ILE A 143 -8.47 -11.33 5.85
C ILE A 143 -10.01 -11.35 5.69
N ASN A 144 -10.61 -10.24 5.25
CA ASN A 144 -12.07 -10.13 5.05
C ASN A 144 -12.57 -10.97 3.86
N ALA A 145 -11.71 -11.20 2.86
CA ALA A 145 -11.88 -12.17 1.78
C ALA A 145 -11.60 -13.62 2.22
N GLY A 146 -11.31 -13.88 3.50
CA GLY A 146 -11.16 -15.21 4.09
C GLY A 146 -9.92 -16.00 3.64
N ARG A 147 -8.96 -15.37 2.97
CA ARG A 147 -7.78 -16.05 2.40
C ARG A 147 -6.67 -16.31 3.43
N CYS A 148 -6.65 -15.54 4.52
CA CYS A 148 -5.88 -15.82 5.74
C CYS A 148 -6.71 -15.43 6.98
N ASP A 149 -6.37 -15.98 8.14
CA ASP A 149 -7.08 -15.75 9.39
C ASP A 149 -6.53 -14.53 10.16
N LEU A 150 -5.24 -14.18 9.95
CA LEU A 150 -4.59 -13.00 10.52
C LEU A 150 -3.51 -12.38 9.61
N LEU A 151 -3.26 -11.09 9.82
CA LEU A 151 -2.06 -10.35 9.39
C LEU A 151 -1.14 -10.08 10.59
N MET A 152 0.17 -10.11 10.35
CA MET A 152 1.21 -9.78 11.34
C MET A 152 1.80 -8.39 11.10
N ASP A 153 2.35 -7.82 12.18
CA ASP A 153 3.01 -6.51 12.27
C ASP A 153 2.35 -5.42 11.41
N LEU A 154 1.11 -5.13 11.79
CA LEU A 154 0.40 -3.91 11.43
C LEU A 154 0.54 -2.91 12.58
N ASN A 155 0.28 -1.63 12.34
CA ASN A 155 0.16 -0.67 13.44
C ASN A 155 -1.02 -1.07 14.35
N SER A 156 -0.93 -0.77 15.66
CA SER A 156 -1.99 -1.12 16.63
C SER A 156 -3.33 -0.41 16.39
N ASP A 157 -3.33 0.69 15.64
CA ASP A 157 -4.47 1.50 15.21
C ASP A 157 -5.04 1.10 13.83
N PHE A 158 -4.62 -0.04 13.26
CA PHE A 158 -5.06 -0.52 11.95
C PHE A 158 -6.58 -0.75 11.86
N GLU A 159 -7.32 0.24 11.37
CA GLU A 159 -8.79 0.25 11.37
C GLU A 159 -9.46 -0.88 10.59
N GLN A 160 -8.80 -1.46 9.59
CA GLN A 160 -9.43 -2.42 8.66
C GLN A 160 -9.60 -3.84 9.24
N GLY A 161 -9.12 -4.07 10.47
CA GLY A 161 -9.28 -5.32 11.22
C GLY A 161 -9.46 -5.08 12.72
N LEU A 162 -9.61 -6.17 13.48
CA LEU A 162 -9.51 -6.13 14.93
C LEU A 162 -8.06 -6.44 15.33
N THR A 163 -7.35 -5.45 15.85
CA THR A 163 -5.97 -5.60 16.33
C THR A 163 -5.91 -6.35 17.67
N THR A 164 -4.83 -7.10 17.87
CA THR A 164 -4.42 -7.61 19.19
C THR A 164 -3.94 -6.46 20.07
N ARG A 165 -3.67 -6.73 21.36
CA ARG A 165 -2.71 -5.91 22.11
C ARG A 165 -1.40 -5.81 21.30
N PRO A 166 -0.67 -4.69 21.33
CA PRO A 166 0.58 -4.57 20.61
C PRO A 166 1.56 -5.67 21.05
N VAL A 167 2.13 -6.40 20.08
CA VAL A 167 3.16 -7.41 20.36
C VAL A 167 4.41 -6.73 20.90
N TYR A 168 4.80 -5.61 20.29
CA TYR A 168 5.93 -4.78 20.71
C TYR A 168 5.76 -3.31 20.28
N ARG A 169 6.58 -2.42 20.86
CA ARG A 169 6.79 -1.05 20.35
C ARG A 169 8.23 -0.90 19.87
N SER A 170 8.44 -0.16 18.79
CA SER A 170 9.74 0.05 18.14
C SER A 170 9.84 1.51 17.66
N THR A 171 11.01 1.91 17.14
CA THR A 171 11.30 3.28 16.68
C THR A 171 11.93 3.30 15.29
N TYR A 172 11.95 4.48 14.66
CA TYR A 172 12.83 4.76 13.52
C TYR A 172 14.26 4.96 14.01
N VAL A 173 15.24 4.53 13.23
CA VAL A 173 16.65 4.49 13.63
C VAL A 173 17.52 5.08 12.52
N LEU A 174 18.51 5.89 12.88
CA LEU A 174 19.64 6.17 11.99
C LEU A 174 20.71 5.10 12.20
N VAL A 175 20.90 4.24 11.20
CA VAL A 175 22.00 3.27 11.18
C VAL A 175 23.24 3.95 10.60
N THR A 176 24.38 3.91 11.27
CA THR A 176 25.60 4.63 10.88
C THR A 176 26.74 3.68 10.48
N ARG A 177 27.57 4.10 9.52
CA ARG A 177 28.71 3.29 9.06
C ARG A 177 29.77 3.13 10.16
N LYS A 178 30.63 2.12 10.00
CA LYS A 178 31.75 1.88 10.91
C LYS A 178 32.65 3.12 11.04
N GLY A 179 33.04 3.41 12.28
CA GLY A 179 33.88 4.56 12.62
C GLY A 179 33.15 5.91 12.64
N LEU A 180 31.84 5.98 12.40
CA LEU A 180 31.05 7.21 12.54
C LEU A 180 30.31 7.21 13.89
N GLU A 181 30.94 7.80 14.91
CA GLU A 181 30.32 8.04 16.22
C GLU A 181 29.38 9.24 16.20
N LEU A 182 28.17 9.02 15.67
CA LEU A 182 27.09 9.98 15.68
C LEU A 182 26.34 9.90 17.03
N ARG A 183 26.41 10.95 17.85
CA ARG A 183 25.75 11.03 19.16
C ARG A 183 24.95 12.35 19.34
N PRO A 184 23.95 12.61 18.47
CA PRO A 184 23.18 13.86 18.49
C PRO A 184 22.31 13.96 19.75
N ARG A 185 21.92 15.18 20.12
CA ARG A 185 21.03 15.47 21.26
C ARG A 185 19.69 16.10 20.89
N SER A 186 19.53 16.46 19.63
CA SER A 186 18.32 17.00 18.99
C SER A 186 18.41 16.70 17.49
N LEU A 187 17.29 16.74 16.76
CA LEU A 187 17.33 16.76 15.30
C LEU A 187 17.97 18.05 14.74
N ASP A 188 18.16 19.09 15.55
CA ASP A 188 18.90 20.30 15.15
C ASP A 188 20.42 20.13 15.05
N ASP A 189 20.99 19.06 15.60
CA ASP A 189 22.44 18.87 15.74
C ASP A 189 23.21 19.05 14.41
N ALA A 190 24.23 19.90 14.43
CA ALA A 190 25.03 20.22 13.24
C ALA A 190 25.76 18.99 12.65
N ALA A 191 26.01 17.94 13.44
CA ALA A 191 26.56 16.68 12.96
C ALA A 191 25.61 15.93 12.01
N LEU A 192 24.30 16.13 12.12
CA LEU A 192 23.31 15.54 11.22
C LEU A 192 23.22 16.26 9.87
N LYS A 193 23.71 17.50 9.79
CA LYS A 193 23.65 18.37 8.60
C LYS A 193 24.89 18.24 7.69
N SER A 194 25.89 17.46 8.09
CA SER A 194 27.14 17.22 7.36
C SER A 194 27.35 15.78 6.90
N ILE A 195 26.47 14.85 7.27
CA ILE A 195 26.51 13.43 6.89
C ILE A 195 25.80 13.16 5.56
N LYS A 196 26.34 12.23 4.77
CA LYS A 196 25.66 11.67 3.60
C LYS A 196 24.57 10.68 4.02
N LEU A 197 23.39 11.22 4.33
CA LEU A 197 22.22 10.48 4.79
C LEU A 197 21.44 9.82 3.64
N GLY A 198 20.88 8.63 3.89
CA GLY A 198 19.75 8.05 3.12
C GLY A 198 18.44 8.08 3.91
N VAL A 199 17.31 8.30 3.24
CA VAL A 199 15.96 8.37 3.83
C VAL A 199 14.91 7.66 2.97
N PHE A 200 13.79 7.24 3.56
CA PHE A 200 12.68 6.66 2.80
C PHE A 200 11.76 7.71 2.19
N GLN A 201 11.12 7.42 1.05
CA GLN A 201 10.20 8.34 0.39
C GLN A 201 9.07 8.83 1.30
N SER A 202 8.43 7.92 2.04
CA SER A 202 7.31 8.21 2.93
C SER A 202 7.64 7.68 4.32
N SER A 203 8.06 8.57 5.22
CA SER A 203 8.39 8.22 6.61
C SER A 203 8.22 9.42 7.54
N PRO A 204 7.61 9.26 8.74
CA PRO A 204 7.62 10.27 9.80
C PRO A 204 9.03 10.71 10.20
N ALA A 205 10.00 9.80 10.22
CA ALA A 205 11.39 10.14 10.55
C ALA A 205 12.02 11.04 9.50
N ARG A 206 11.81 10.77 8.20
CA ARG A 206 12.20 11.69 7.13
C ARG A 206 11.55 13.06 7.30
N GLN A 207 10.25 13.11 7.65
CA GLN A 207 9.53 14.37 7.81
C GLN A 207 10.14 15.22 8.93
N ALA A 208 10.36 14.64 10.10
CA ALA A 208 11.01 15.32 11.23
C ALA A 208 12.45 15.78 10.87
N LEU A 209 13.26 14.91 10.26
CA LEU A 209 14.59 15.27 9.76
C LEU A 209 14.53 16.48 8.80
N TYR A 210 13.57 16.49 7.88
CA TYR A 210 13.38 17.58 6.91
C TYR A 210 12.94 18.89 7.58
N GLU A 211 12.06 18.83 8.58
CA GLU A 211 11.62 20.01 9.35
C GLU A 211 12.78 20.67 10.12
N HIS A 212 13.73 19.88 10.62
CA HIS A 212 14.99 20.37 11.21
C HIS A 212 16.08 20.70 10.17
N GLY A 213 15.75 20.71 8.88
CA GLY A 213 16.65 21.12 7.79
C GLY A 213 17.67 20.06 7.35
N ILE A 214 17.47 18.79 7.73
CA ILE A 214 18.30 17.66 7.29
C ILE A 214 17.64 17.01 6.07
N SER A 215 18.43 16.71 5.04
CA SER A 215 17.95 15.98 3.86
C SER A 215 18.93 14.87 3.48
N GLY A 216 18.42 13.86 2.79
CA GLY A 216 19.20 12.69 2.40
C GLY A 216 18.75 12.15 1.04
N GLU A 217 19.52 11.20 0.51
CA GLU A 217 19.16 10.47 -0.70
C GLU A 217 17.87 9.66 -0.45
N VAL A 218 16.83 9.92 -1.25
CA VAL A 218 15.53 9.27 -1.10
C VAL A 218 15.53 7.90 -1.78
N GLN A 219 15.35 6.83 -1.00
CA GLN A 219 14.95 5.52 -1.54
C GLN A 219 13.41 5.45 -1.61
N TYR A 220 12.90 5.06 -2.78
CA TYR A 220 11.47 4.79 -2.98
C TYR A 220 11.08 3.50 -2.26
N LEU A 221 9.98 3.54 -1.50
CA LEU A 221 9.54 2.43 -0.66
C LEU A 221 8.47 1.59 -1.39
N PHE A 222 8.83 1.15 -2.59
CA PHE A 222 8.26 -0.06 -3.21
C PHE A 222 9.09 -1.24 -2.69
N TYR A 223 8.47 -2.39 -2.41
CA TYR A 223 9.11 -3.44 -1.59
C TYR A 223 8.49 -4.82 -1.82
N ASP A 224 8.08 -5.10 -3.07
CA ASP A 224 7.90 -6.48 -3.52
C ASP A 224 9.28 -7.16 -3.59
N SER A 225 9.75 -7.59 -2.43
CA SER A 225 11.13 -8.02 -2.23
C SER A 225 11.42 -9.40 -2.82
N ALA A 226 10.41 -10.03 -3.44
CA ALA A 226 10.52 -11.28 -4.19
C ALA A 226 10.66 -11.07 -5.71
N SER A 227 10.21 -9.92 -6.25
CA SER A 227 10.34 -9.58 -7.68
C SER A 227 11.22 -8.36 -7.97
N ALA A 228 11.43 -7.48 -6.98
CA ALA A 228 12.31 -6.31 -7.02
C ALA A 228 13.16 -6.22 -5.72
N PRO A 229 14.08 -7.18 -5.48
CA PRO A 229 14.89 -7.24 -4.26
C PRO A 229 15.81 -6.02 -4.08
N GLU A 230 16.09 -5.25 -5.13
CA GLU A 230 16.80 -3.96 -5.11
C GLU A 230 16.05 -2.83 -4.39
N GLU A 231 14.73 -2.95 -4.21
CA GLU A 231 13.90 -1.95 -3.52
C GLU A 231 13.67 -2.26 -2.03
N HIS A 232 14.05 -3.46 -1.58
CA HIS A 232 13.86 -3.97 -0.20
C HIS A 232 14.31 -2.97 0.88
N PRO A 233 13.58 -2.78 2.00
CA PRO A 233 13.87 -1.74 3.01
C PRO A 233 15.27 -1.82 3.64
N GLY A 234 15.86 -3.02 3.72
CA GLY A 234 17.23 -3.21 4.19
C GLY A 234 18.31 -2.61 3.28
N LYS A 235 18.00 -2.26 2.03
CA LYS A 235 18.98 -1.75 1.04
C LYS A 235 19.62 -0.44 1.46
N LEU A 236 18.88 0.48 2.11
CA LEU A 236 19.47 1.67 2.72
C LEU A 236 20.58 1.31 3.72
N VAL A 237 20.39 0.28 4.54
CA VAL A 237 21.37 -0.18 5.54
C VAL A 237 22.54 -0.93 4.88
N GLU A 238 22.29 -1.71 3.83
CA GLU A 238 23.36 -2.31 3.02
C GLU A 238 24.27 -1.25 2.36
N ARG A 239 23.70 -0.11 1.92
CA ARG A 239 24.47 1.03 1.37
C ARG A 239 25.33 1.72 2.43
N VAL A 240 24.87 1.79 3.68
CA VAL A 240 25.67 2.24 4.83
C VAL A 240 26.80 1.24 5.12
N ALA A 241 26.52 -0.07 5.11
CA ALA A 241 27.55 -1.10 5.29
C ALA A 241 28.63 -1.07 4.18
N ALA A 242 28.24 -0.72 2.95
CA ALA A 242 29.14 -0.52 1.82
C ALA A 242 29.86 0.85 1.81
N ASN A 243 29.68 1.70 2.84
CA ASN A 243 30.18 3.08 2.93
C ASN A 243 29.76 3.99 1.77
N GLN A 244 28.63 3.69 1.10
CA GLN A 244 28.03 4.57 0.09
C GLN A 244 27.22 5.71 0.70
N LEU A 245 26.88 5.57 1.97
CA LEU A 245 26.18 6.53 2.84
C LEU A 245 26.92 6.55 4.19
N ASP A 246 26.91 7.71 4.86
CA ASP A 246 27.40 7.85 6.23
C ASP A 246 26.41 7.26 7.23
N ALA A 247 25.13 7.52 7.00
CA ALA A 247 24.02 6.97 7.77
C ALA A 247 22.79 6.74 6.89
N ALA A 248 21.84 5.96 7.36
CA ALA A 248 20.52 5.88 6.75
C ALA A 248 19.41 5.67 7.79
N GLU A 249 18.28 6.32 7.53
CA GLU A 249 17.01 6.07 8.21
C GLU A 249 16.53 4.63 7.90
N SER A 250 16.07 3.92 8.93
CA SER A 250 15.46 2.60 8.77
C SER A 250 14.45 2.31 9.88
N TRP A 251 13.54 1.37 9.64
CA TRP A 251 12.59 0.89 10.65
C TRP A 251 13.33 -0.04 11.61
N GLY A 252 13.22 0.19 12.92
CA GLY A 252 13.85 -0.57 13.99
C GLY A 252 14.11 -2.06 13.75
N PRO A 253 13.12 -2.91 13.39
CA PRO A 253 13.36 -4.34 13.21
C PRO A 253 14.33 -4.63 12.05
N VAL A 254 14.23 -3.88 10.96
CA VAL A 254 15.16 -3.95 9.81
C VAL A 254 16.53 -3.37 10.21
N ALA A 255 16.52 -2.21 10.87
CA ALA A 255 17.71 -1.52 11.34
C ALA A 255 18.58 -2.42 12.22
N GLY A 256 18.01 -3.02 13.27
CA GLY A 256 18.70 -3.89 14.22
C GLY A 256 19.34 -5.09 13.57
N TYR A 257 18.57 -5.87 12.81
CA TYR A 257 19.05 -7.09 12.15
C TYR A 257 20.21 -6.80 11.17
N TYR A 258 20.06 -5.78 10.31
CA TYR A 258 21.12 -5.43 9.35
C TYR A 258 22.31 -4.74 10.03
N ALA A 259 22.11 -3.92 11.06
CA ALA A 259 23.18 -3.28 11.81
C ALA A 259 24.03 -4.28 12.58
N ALA A 260 23.41 -5.24 13.29
CA ALA A 260 24.13 -6.27 14.02
C ALA A 260 24.98 -7.16 13.08
N ARG A 261 24.40 -7.61 11.95
CA ARG A 261 25.12 -8.38 10.93
C ARG A 261 26.23 -7.59 10.24
N GLY A 262 26.02 -6.29 10.02
CA GLY A 262 27.01 -5.40 9.43
C GLY A 262 28.09 -4.95 10.42
N GLY A 263 27.83 -4.98 11.73
CA GLY A 263 28.65 -4.33 12.76
C GLY A 263 28.57 -2.79 12.67
N LEU A 264 27.36 -2.26 12.50
CA LEU A 264 27.07 -0.83 12.28
C LEU A 264 26.64 -0.13 13.58
N GLY A 265 26.75 1.19 13.63
CA GLY A 265 26.19 1.99 14.72
C GLY A 265 24.68 2.20 14.55
N MET A 266 23.98 2.55 15.63
CA MET A 266 22.54 2.88 15.61
C MET A 266 22.24 4.04 16.56
N VAL A 267 21.42 4.98 16.10
CA VAL A 267 20.85 6.07 16.90
C VAL A 267 19.31 5.96 16.84
N PRO A 268 18.63 5.53 17.92
CA PRO A 268 17.18 5.45 17.97
C PRO A 268 16.56 6.85 18.01
N LEU A 269 15.75 7.21 17.02
CA LEU A 269 15.33 8.60 16.81
C LEU A 269 14.38 9.11 17.89
N ASN A 270 13.56 8.24 18.50
CA ASN A 270 12.71 8.62 19.63
C ASN A 270 13.50 8.95 20.93
N THR A 271 14.82 8.73 20.97
CA THR A 271 15.67 9.02 22.15
C THR A 271 16.42 10.34 22.06
N ILE A 272 16.32 11.05 20.93
CA ILE A 272 17.07 12.29 20.67
C ILE A 272 16.18 13.50 20.40
N ASP A 273 14.86 13.38 20.44
CA ASP A 273 13.94 14.46 20.07
C ASP A 273 12.57 14.35 20.77
N ASP A 274 11.79 15.44 20.78
CA ASP A 274 10.41 15.46 21.27
C ASP A 274 9.41 14.93 20.22
N ALA A 275 9.82 14.83 18.95
CA ALA A 275 9.05 14.18 17.89
C ALA A 275 8.79 12.69 18.20
N VAL A 276 7.51 12.27 18.15
CA VAL A 276 7.08 10.89 18.44
C VAL A 276 7.44 9.94 17.28
N LEU A 277 8.71 9.56 17.22
CA LEU A 277 9.31 8.70 16.20
C LEU A 277 9.36 7.22 16.62
N GLU A 278 8.39 6.81 17.44
CA GLU A 278 8.08 5.42 17.75
C GLU A 278 6.81 4.93 17.01
N TYR A 279 6.49 3.64 17.13
CA TYR A 279 5.27 3.02 16.60
C TYR A 279 5.01 1.67 17.29
N SER A 280 3.74 1.33 17.50
CA SER A 280 3.31 0.11 18.18
C SER A 280 2.80 -0.92 17.18
N MET A 281 3.39 -2.12 17.18
CA MET A 281 3.07 -3.19 16.22
C MET A 281 2.17 -4.24 16.85
N ALA A 282 1.07 -4.57 16.19
CA ALA A 282 0.08 -5.57 16.58
C ALA A 282 -0.15 -6.57 15.43
N TRP A 283 -0.86 -7.65 15.72
CA TRP A 283 -1.46 -8.50 14.69
C TRP A 283 -2.93 -8.10 14.52
N ALA A 284 -3.55 -8.39 13.38
CA ALA A 284 -4.97 -8.13 13.17
C ALA A 284 -5.70 -9.33 12.57
N VAL A 285 -6.97 -9.47 12.94
CA VAL A 285 -7.93 -10.44 12.38
C VAL A 285 -9.10 -9.69 11.74
N SER A 286 -10.03 -10.39 11.07
CA SER A 286 -11.23 -9.73 10.54
C SER A 286 -12.06 -9.13 11.68
N ARG A 287 -12.71 -7.98 11.44
CA ARG A 287 -13.65 -7.36 12.40
C ARG A 287 -14.73 -8.33 12.92
N LYS A 288 -15.07 -9.34 12.12
CA LYS A 288 -16.05 -10.38 12.43
C LYS A 288 -15.52 -11.52 13.33
N ASN A 289 -14.26 -11.49 13.75
CA ASN A 289 -13.59 -12.61 14.45
C ASN A 289 -12.88 -12.20 15.76
N ALA A 290 -13.59 -11.49 16.65
CA ALA A 290 -13.13 -11.19 18.01
C ALA A 290 -12.67 -12.44 18.81
N PRO A 291 -13.31 -13.63 18.72
CA PRO A 291 -12.83 -14.83 19.42
C PRO A 291 -11.41 -15.24 19.02
N LEU A 292 -11.02 -15.08 17.76
CA LEU A 292 -9.64 -15.35 17.32
C LEU A 292 -8.67 -14.28 17.85
N ARG A 293 -9.04 -12.99 17.83
CA ARG A 293 -8.26 -11.91 18.46
C ARG A 293 -7.96 -12.24 19.92
N ASP A 294 -8.95 -12.71 20.66
CA ASP A 294 -8.82 -12.96 22.10
C ASP A 294 -8.04 -14.24 22.42
N ALA A 295 -8.16 -15.27 21.58
CA ALA A 295 -7.27 -16.44 21.62
C ALA A 295 -5.81 -16.07 21.28
N LEU A 296 -5.58 -15.22 20.28
CA LEU A 296 -4.26 -14.70 19.93
C LEU A 296 -3.67 -13.85 21.07
N ASN A 297 -4.44 -12.92 21.64
CA ASN A 297 -4.05 -12.12 22.80
C ASN A 297 -3.57 -13.01 23.96
N LYS A 298 -4.29 -14.10 24.25
CA LYS A 298 -3.88 -15.06 25.28
C LYS A 298 -2.61 -15.81 24.89
N ALA A 299 -2.54 -16.39 23.69
CA ALA A 299 -1.39 -17.19 23.26
C ALA A 299 -0.09 -16.35 23.18
N LEU A 300 -0.19 -15.10 22.75
CA LEU A 300 0.88 -14.10 22.79
C LEU A 300 1.30 -13.81 24.24
N GLN A 301 0.34 -13.51 25.12
CA GLN A 301 0.63 -13.16 26.53
C GLN A 301 1.24 -14.33 27.31
N ASP A 302 0.76 -15.56 27.11
CA ASP A 302 1.27 -16.78 27.74
C ASP A 302 2.71 -17.10 27.29
N ASN A 303 3.13 -16.66 26.10
CA ASN A 303 4.45 -16.92 25.52
C ASN A 303 5.37 -15.69 25.49
N ALA A 304 5.01 -14.59 26.16
CA ALA A 304 5.69 -13.30 26.05
C ALA A 304 7.23 -13.37 26.19
N ALA A 305 7.75 -14.19 27.10
CA ALA A 305 9.20 -14.37 27.28
C ALA A 305 9.90 -15.04 26.08
N ARG A 306 9.25 -16.01 25.40
CA ARG A 306 9.76 -16.64 24.17
C ARG A 306 9.75 -15.66 23.00
N ILE A 307 8.71 -14.83 22.93
CA ILE A 307 8.54 -13.77 21.92
C ILE A 307 9.59 -12.67 22.12
N ALA A 308 9.85 -12.27 23.37
CA ALA A 308 10.92 -11.34 23.71
C ALA A 308 12.30 -11.84 23.27
N GLN A 309 12.64 -13.11 23.56
CA GLN A 309 13.89 -13.70 23.09
C GLN A 309 14.01 -13.64 21.55
N ILE A 310 12.94 -14.00 20.83
CA ILE A 310 12.92 -13.90 19.36
C ILE A 310 13.15 -12.45 18.87
N LEU A 311 12.58 -11.44 19.53
CA LEU A 311 12.80 -10.04 19.15
C LEU A 311 14.23 -9.57 19.48
N HIS A 312 14.82 -10.05 20.58
CA HIS A 312 16.22 -9.78 20.94
C HIS A 312 17.23 -10.48 20.02
N ASP A 313 16.97 -11.73 19.59
CA ASP A 313 17.82 -12.49 18.67
C ASP A 313 17.93 -11.81 17.27
N TYR A 314 16.94 -10.99 16.93
CA TYR A 314 16.90 -10.18 15.70
C TYR A 314 17.28 -8.72 15.94
N HIS A 315 17.74 -8.40 17.15
CA HIS A 315 18.20 -7.09 17.59
C HIS A 315 17.17 -5.96 17.41
N VAL A 316 15.87 -6.26 17.52
CA VAL A 316 14.81 -5.26 17.42
C VAL A 316 14.98 -4.22 18.54
N PRO A 317 15.06 -2.90 18.22
CA PRO A 317 15.18 -1.84 19.20
C PRO A 317 13.82 -1.59 19.85
N LEU A 318 13.60 -2.26 20.98
CA LEU A 318 12.32 -2.26 21.67
C LEU A 318 12.14 -1.00 22.53
N VAL A 319 10.96 -0.41 22.45
CA VAL A 319 10.58 0.79 23.20
C VAL A 319 9.73 0.42 24.42
N ARG A 320 9.89 1.15 25.53
CA ARG A 320 9.05 0.98 26.73
C ARG A 320 7.58 1.12 26.38
N CYS A 321 6.77 0.17 26.84
CA CYS A 321 5.35 0.12 26.53
C CYS A 321 4.63 -0.68 27.63
N SER A 322 3.74 -0.03 28.39
CA SER A 322 2.96 -0.66 29.46
C SER A 322 2.00 -1.73 28.95
N ASP A 323 1.45 -1.51 27.76
CA ASP A 323 0.28 -2.24 27.26
C ASP A 323 0.68 -3.36 26.28
N CYS A 324 1.95 -3.40 25.87
CA CYS A 324 2.50 -4.38 24.93
C CYS A 324 2.64 -5.78 25.56
N ILE A 325 2.76 -6.81 24.72
CA ILE A 325 3.12 -8.17 25.12
C ILE A 325 4.61 -8.24 25.49
N VAL A 326 5.47 -7.59 24.70
CA VAL A 326 6.90 -7.38 24.97
C VAL A 326 7.17 -5.89 25.11
N ALA A 327 7.67 -5.49 26.28
CA ALA A 327 8.11 -4.13 26.56
C ALA A 327 9.62 -4.01 26.37
N GLY A 328 10.08 -2.88 25.81
CA GLY A 328 11.50 -2.57 25.68
C GLY A 328 12.09 -1.73 26.80
N ASP A 329 13.36 -1.39 26.65
CA ASP A 329 14.19 -0.62 27.57
C ASP A 329 14.44 0.83 27.10
N LEU A 330 14.33 1.12 25.80
CA LEU A 330 14.43 2.48 25.27
C LEU A 330 13.34 3.40 25.86
N PRO A 331 13.65 4.69 26.14
CA PRO A 331 12.66 5.71 26.45
C PRO A 331 11.46 5.72 25.49
N SER A 332 10.32 6.17 25.99
CA SER A 332 9.08 6.36 25.22
C SER A 332 8.46 7.71 25.56
N HIS A 333 7.88 8.38 24.57
CA HIS A 333 7.07 9.59 24.76
C HIS A 333 5.73 9.34 25.49
N GLY A 334 5.38 8.08 25.77
CA GLY A 334 4.20 7.68 26.54
C GLY A 334 3.11 6.98 25.71
N PRO A 335 1.90 6.78 26.25
CA PRO A 335 0.78 6.30 25.45
C PRO A 335 0.43 7.33 24.36
N TYR A 336 0.12 6.88 23.15
CA TYR A 336 -0.46 7.78 22.14
C TYR A 336 -1.80 8.29 22.67
N ALA A 337 -1.98 9.61 22.65
CA ALA A 337 -3.24 10.26 23.00
C ALA A 337 -4.28 10.12 21.86
N THR A 338 -4.52 8.89 21.40
CA THR A 338 -5.69 8.57 20.59
C THR A 338 -6.93 8.91 21.42
N PRO A 339 -7.87 9.74 20.92
CA PRO A 339 -9.09 10.06 21.65
C PRO A 339 -9.81 8.78 22.06
N ALA A 340 -10.18 8.67 23.34
CA ALA A 340 -10.57 7.40 23.94
C ALA A 340 -11.83 6.81 23.29
N ALA A 341 -11.65 5.80 22.44
CA ALA A 341 -12.73 4.97 21.93
C ALA A 341 -13.39 4.24 23.11
N ALA A 342 -14.66 4.59 23.39
CA ALA A 342 -15.38 4.04 24.53
C ALA A 342 -15.55 2.51 24.38
N SER A 343 -15.17 1.75 25.41
CA SER A 343 -15.21 0.29 25.37
C SER A 343 -16.66 -0.22 25.37
N THR A 344 -17.11 -0.79 24.25
CA THR A 344 -18.47 -1.29 24.02
C THR A 344 -18.58 -2.82 24.20
N ALA A 345 -18.08 -3.34 25.33
CA ALA A 345 -18.34 -4.72 25.75
C ALA A 345 -19.80 -4.88 26.22
N ARG A 346 -20.72 -5.06 25.26
CA ARG A 346 -22.16 -4.84 25.45
C ARG A 346 -22.92 -6.12 25.82
N SER A 347 -23.59 -6.11 26.97
CA SER A 347 -24.53 -7.16 27.39
C SER A 347 -25.94 -6.86 26.86
N PRO A 348 -26.77 -7.86 26.47
CA PRO A 348 -28.08 -7.63 25.85
C PRO A 348 -29.02 -6.69 26.63
N ALA A 349 -28.96 -6.71 27.97
CA ALA A 349 -29.79 -5.88 28.83
C ALA A 349 -29.47 -4.37 28.75
N ALA A 350 -28.27 -3.98 28.29
CA ALA A 350 -27.92 -2.58 28.11
C ALA A 350 -28.75 -1.93 26.99
N SER A 351 -29.02 -2.68 25.91
CA SER A 351 -29.62 -2.16 24.67
C SER A 351 -30.95 -1.43 24.88
N SER A 352 -31.83 -1.94 25.76
CA SER A 352 -33.11 -1.29 26.07
C SER A 352 -32.95 0.01 26.87
N GLN A 353 -31.97 0.08 27.78
CA GLN A 353 -31.73 1.29 28.59
C GLN A 353 -31.02 2.37 27.76
N GLU A 354 -30.06 1.98 26.92
CA GLU A 354 -29.35 2.90 26.03
C GLU A 354 -30.27 3.46 24.93
N LEU A 355 -31.22 2.67 24.41
CA LEU A 355 -32.26 3.17 23.51
C LEU A 355 -33.23 4.13 24.20
N ALA A 356 -33.59 3.90 25.48
CA ALA A 356 -34.41 4.83 26.24
C ALA A 356 -33.66 6.16 26.51
N GLN A 357 -32.37 6.10 26.84
CA GLN A 357 -31.51 7.28 26.99
C GLN A 357 -31.32 8.02 25.65
N LEU A 358 -31.22 7.30 24.54
CA LEU A 358 -31.19 7.90 23.20
C LEU A 358 -32.50 8.62 22.88
N GLN A 359 -33.64 7.99 23.14
CA GLN A 359 -34.96 8.58 22.92
C GLN A 359 -35.14 9.89 23.70
N LEU A 360 -34.64 9.95 24.94
CA LEU A 360 -34.59 11.19 25.73
C LEU A 360 -33.68 12.24 25.07
N ARG A 361 -32.44 11.90 24.69
CA ARG A 361 -31.52 12.87 24.05
C ARG A 361 -32.05 13.42 22.71
N ILE A 362 -32.76 12.60 21.91
CA ILE A 362 -33.44 13.09 20.70
C ILE A 362 -34.60 14.05 21.06
N ALA A 363 -35.37 13.76 22.11
CA ALA A 363 -36.43 14.66 22.60
C ALA A 363 -35.87 15.97 23.18
N ASP A 364 -34.69 15.93 23.80
CA ASP A 364 -33.94 17.08 24.30
C ASP A 364 -33.22 17.87 23.16
N GLY A 365 -33.36 17.44 21.90
CA GLY A 365 -32.90 18.18 20.71
C GLY A 365 -31.58 17.72 20.08
N ALA A 366 -31.04 16.55 20.42
CA ALA A 366 -29.89 15.98 19.72
C ALA A 366 -30.26 15.59 18.27
N ASP A 367 -29.37 15.86 17.31
CA ASP A 367 -29.61 15.55 15.89
C ASP A 367 -29.61 14.02 15.64
N PRO A 368 -30.72 13.43 15.14
CA PRO A 368 -30.78 12.01 14.85
C PRO A 368 -29.82 11.59 13.72
N ASN A 369 -29.39 12.50 12.85
CA ASN A 369 -28.44 12.21 11.77
C ASN A 369 -27.00 12.09 12.31
N GLN A 370 -26.57 13.01 13.17
CA GLN A 370 -25.31 12.89 13.90
C GLN A 370 -25.30 11.64 14.81
N GLU A 371 -26.41 11.36 15.52
CA GLU A 371 -26.54 10.14 16.32
C GLU A 371 -26.50 8.86 15.46
N LEU A 372 -26.96 8.92 14.20
CA LEU A 372 -26.84 7.82 13.23
C LEU A 372 -25.39 7.64 12.80
N ALA A 373 -24.69 8.71 12.43
CA ALA A 373 -23.26 8.65 12.08
C ALA A 373 -22.42 8.02 13.23
N HIS A 374 -22.71 8.39 14.48
CA HIS A 374 -22.06 7.78 15.66
C HIS A 374 -22.44 6.31 15.86
N ALA A 375 -23.66 5.89 15.51
CA ALA A 375 -24.05 4.48 15.51
C ALA A 375 -23.34 3.68 14.41
N LEU A 376 -23.08 4.29 13.25
CA LEU A 376 -22.39 3.67 12.11
C LEU A 376 -20.88 3.52 12.36
N ASP A 377 -20.23 4.46 13.05
CA ASP A 377 -18.84 4.27 13.52
C ASP A 377 -18.73 3.22 14.62
N ALA A 378 -19.75 3.06 15.46
CA ALA A 378 -19.79 2.07 16.54
C ALA A 378 -20.22 0.65 16.10
N GLY A 379 -20.58 0.43 14.82
CA GLY A 379 -21.14 -0.84 14.34
C GLY A 379 -22.53 -1.18 14.92
N ASP A 380 -23.23 -0.19 15.48
CA ASP A 380 -24.44 -0.38 16.29
C ASP A 380 -25.70 -0.49 15.42
N ALA A 381 -25.87 -1.67 14.81
CA ALA A 381 -27.03 -1.98 13.96
C ALA A 381 -28.38 -1.80 14.66
N VAL A 382 -28.47 -2.04 15.97
CA VAL A 382 -29.72 -1.89 16.74
C VAL A 382 -30.11 -0.41 16.88
N ARG A 383 -29.13 0.44 17.22
CA ARG A 383 -29.31 1.90 17.33
C ARG A 383 -29.53 2.56 15.97
N ALA A 384 -28.77 2.18 14.95
CA ALA A 384 -28.98 2.67 13.59
C ALA A 384 -30.39 2.32 13.08
N ALA A 385 -30.85 1.08 13.32
CA ALA A 385 -32.20 0.65 12.98
C ALA A 385 -33.28 1.41 13.75
N TRP A 386 -33.02 1.78 15.01
CA TRP A 386 -33.94 2.62 15.78
C TRP A 386 -33.99 4.05 15.23
N LEU A 387 -32.84 4.69 15.00
CA LEU A 387 -32.74 6.07 14.53
C LEU A 387 -33.38 6.30 13.16
N LEU A 388 -33.15 5.39 12.21
CA LEU A 388 -33.77 5.43 10.88
C LEU A 388 -35.29 5.24 10.90
N ARG A 389 -35.85 4.69 12.00
CA ARG A 389 -37.32 4.66 12.24
C ARG A 389 -37.84 5.90 12.99
N HIS A 390 -36.96 6.73 13.55
CA HIS A 390 -37.31 7.88 14.40
C HIS A 390 -36.69 9.20 13.89
N GLY A 391 -36.52 9.35 12.58
CA GLY A 391 -36.26 10.64 11.93
C GLY A 391 -34.81 10.91 11.48
N ALA A 392 -33.89 9.96 11.61
CA ALA A 392 -32.61 10.05 10.88
C ALA A 392 -32.81 9.76 9.38
N ASP A 393 -32.17 10.53 8.51
CA ASP A 393 -32.13 10.25 7.07
C ASP A 393 -30.91 9.39 6.73
N ALA A 394 -31.13 8.28 6.02
CA ALA A 394 -30.07 7.41 5.46
C ALA A 394 -29.15 8.12 4.44
N ASN A 395 -29.45 9.38 4.10
CA ASN A 395 -28.76 10.18 3.10
C ASN A 395 -28.09 11.47 3.64
N THR A 396 -28.32 11.88 4.89
CA THR A 396 -27.64 13.05 5.47
C THR A 396 -26.17 12.71 5.72
N PRO A 397 -25.20 13.39 5.07
CA PRO A 397 -23.79 13.12 5.32
C PRO A 397 -23.38 13.46 6.75
N ASN A 398 -22.36 12.77 7.26
CA ASN A 398 -21.75 13.13 8.54
C ASN A 398 -20.96 14.45 8.47
N LEU A 399 -20.37 14.88 9.59
CA LEU A 399 -19.61 16.14 9.69
C LEU A 399 -18.37 16.23 8.77
N LEU A 400 -17.95 15.13 8.15
CA LEU A 400 -16.86 15.07 7.15
C LEU A 400 -17.39 15.07 5.70
N GLY A 401 -18.70 15.13 5.50
CA GLY A 401 -19.33 15.00 4.17
C GLY A 401 -19.37 13.57 3.63
N GLU A 402 -19.11 12.54 4.45
CA GLU A 402 -19.26 11.14 4.06
C GLU A 402 -20.74 10.72 4.19
N PRO A 403 -21.40 10.21 3.12
CA PRO A 403 -22.76 9.68 3.21
C PRO A 403 -22.84 8.44 4.13
N PRO A 404 -23.96 8.20 4.82
CA PRO A 404 -24.11 7.07 5.76
C PRO A 404 -23.77 5.70 5.15
N LEU A 405 -24.16 5.47 3.89
CA LEU A 405 -23.87 4.24 3.15
C LEU A 405 -22.36 4.06 2.89
N HIS A 406 -21.64 5.16 2.60
CA HIS A 406 -20.20 5.17 2.40
C HIS A 406 -19.46 4.84 3.72
N GLN A 407 -19.96 5.36 4.84
CA GLN A 407 -19.45 5.09 6.19
C GLN A 407 -19.60 3.61 6.58
N ALA A 408 -20.77 3.01 6.35
CA ALA A 408 -21.01 1.58 6.62
C ALA A 408 -20.11 0.66 5.77
N ILE A 409 -19.87 1.02 4.50
CA ILE A 409 -18.95 0.30 3.60
C ILE A 409 -17.49 0.48 4.05
N ARG A 410 -17.06 1.70 4.42
CA ARG A 410 -15.74 1.97 5.01
C ARG A 410 -15.48 1.12 6.25
N ASN A 411 -16.50 0.97 7.10
CA ASN A 411 -16.43 0.20 8.33
C ASN A 411 -16.60 -1.32 8.14
N GLN A 412 -16.90 -1.79 6.92
CA GLN A 412 -17.06 -3.21 6.54
C GLN A 412 -18.23 -3.93 7.27
N GLU A 413 -19.31 -3.19 7.57
CA GLU A 413 -20.45 -3.65 8.35
C GLU A 413 -21.66 -4.02 7.45
N PRO A 414 -21.79 -5.28 6.98
CA PRO A 414 -22.76 -5.65 5.94
C PRO A 414 -24.22 -5.52 6.38
N ASP A 415 -24.50 -5.63 7.68
CA ASP A 415 -25.83 -5.47 8.25
C ASP A 415 -26.24 -3.99 8.25
N LEU A 416 -25.32 -3.07 8.54
CA LEU A 416 -25.53 -1.63 8.39
C LEU A 416 -25.68 -1.22 6.92
N VAL A 417 -24.89 -1.81 6.02
CA VAL A 417 -25.05 -1.61 4.57
C VAL A 417 -26.44 -2.09 4.10
N GLY A 418 -26.88 -3.27 4.52
CA GLY A 418 -28.24 -3.77 4.24
C GLY A 418 -29.32 -2.83 4.77
N LEU A 419 -29.23 -2.45 6.05
CA LEU A 419 -30.15 -1.57 6.74
C LEU A 419 -30.29 -0.21 6.04
N LEU A 420 -29.19 0.42 5.63
CA LEU A 420 -29.20 1.71 4.93
C LEU A 420 -29.75 1.59 3.51
N LEU A 421 -29.46 0.48 2.80
CA LEU A 421 -30.02 0.20 1.48
C LEU A 421 -31.53 -0.08 1.51
N ASP A 422 -32.06 -0.57 2.63
CA ASP A 422 -33.50 -0.77 2.84
C ASP A 422 -34.19 0.49 3.41
N ALA A 423 -33.45 1.35 4.13
CA ALA A 423 -33.87 2.70 4.52
C ALA A 423 -33.76 3.76 3.40
N GLY A 424 -33.41 3.35 2.17
CA GLY A 424 -33.44 4.24 0.99
C GLY A 424 -32.21 5.12 0.78
N ALA A 425 -31.02 4.69 1.22
CA ALA A 425 -29.78 5.40 0.92
C ALA A 425 -29.48 5.48 -0.60
N ARG A 426 -29.15 6.68 -1.08
CA ARG A 426 -28.82 6.98 -2.48
C ARG A 426 -27.53 6.27 -2.94
N LEU A 427 -27.68 5.40 -3.94
CA LEU A 427 -26.58 4.61 -4.51
C LEU A 427 -25.58 5.46 -5.31
N ASP A 428 -26.04 6.60 -5.81
CA ASP A 428 -25.32 7.61 -6.58
C ASP A 428 -24.81 8.78 -5.73
N ALA A 429 -25.02 8.73 -4.40
CA ALA A 429 -24.46 9.71 -3.47
C ALA A 429 -22.93 9.77 -3.59
N ARG A 430 -22.38 10.96 -3.40
CA ARG A 430 -20.96 11.26 -3.59
C ARG A 430 -20.38 11.90 -2.33
N ASP A 431 -19.20 11.45 -1.94
CA ASP A 431 -18.37 12.13 -0.94
C ASP A 431 -17.56 13.29 -1.58
N ALA A 432 -16.71 13.94 -0.79
CA ALA A 432 -15.90 15.07 -1.23
C ALA A 432 -14.91 14.75 -2.38
N SER A 433 -14.49 13.49 -2.54
CA SER A 433 -13.67 13.04 -3.68
C SER A 433 -14.52 12.64 -4.91
N GLY A 434 -15.84 12.77 -4.80
CA GLY A 434 -16.81 12.37 -5.81
C GLY A 434 -17.05 10.86 -5.87
N TRP A 435 -16.59 10.05 -4.91
CA TRP A 435 -16.73 8.59 -4.97
C TRP A 435 -18.15 8.16 -4.64
N THR A 436 -18.65 7.13 -5.34
CA THR A 436 -19.94 6.49 -5.03
C THR A 436 -19.77 5.32 -4.06
N ALA A 437 -20.87 4.85 -3.48
CA ALA A 437 -20.88 3.67 -2.61
C ALA A 437 -20.24 2.44 -3.30
N LEU A 438 -20.50 2.27 -4.61
CA LEU A 438 -19.93 1.19 -5.42
C LEU A 438 -18.42 1.35 -5.65
N MET A 439 -17.90 2.57 -5.72
CA MET A 439 -16.45 2.83 -5.77
C MET A 439 -15.76 2.48 -4.46
N LYS A 440 -16.33 2.87 -3.31
CA LYS A 440 -15.80 2.48 -1.99
C LYS A 440 -15.84 0.96 -1.79
N ALA A 441 -16.94 0.31 -2.14
CA ALA A 441 -17.06 -1.15 -2.02
C ALA A 441 -16.08 -1.88 -2.95
N ALA A 442 -15.89 -1.40 -4.17
CA ALA A 442 -14.90 -1.94 -5.10
C ALA A 442 -13.45 -1.78 -4.59
N TRP A 443 -13.08 -0.59 -4.12
CA TRP A 443 -11.74 -0.32 -3.56
C TRP A 443 -11.48 -1.09 -2.25
N ALA A 444 -12.51 -1.31 -1.44
CA ALA A 444 -12.43 -2.12 -0.22
C ALA A 444 -12.46 -3.64 -0.48
N ASN A 445 -12.66 -4.10 -1.72
CA ASN A 445 -12.87 -5.51 -2.09
C ASN A 445 -14.10 -6.15 -1.39
N ASP A 446 -15.14 -5.35 -1.11
CA ASP A 446 -16.33 -5.82 -0.41
C ASP A 446 -17.33 -6.43 -1.39
N ALA A 447 -17.16 -7.72 -1.67
CA ALA A 447 -17.99 -8.48 -2.61
C ALA A 447 -19.48 -8.52 -2.21
N ASP A 448 -19.83 -8.49 -0.92
CA ASP A 448 -21.23 -8.46 -0.49
C ASP A 448 -21.83 -7.07 -0.69
N SER A 449 -21.16 -6.00 -0.29
CA SER A 449 -21.64 -4.63 -0.56
C SER A 449 -21.73 -4.37 -2.07
N VAL A 450 -20.73 -4.76 -2.87
CA VAL A 450 -20.80 -4.71 -4.34
C VAL A 450 -22.02 -5.50 -4.84
N GLY A 451 -22.22 -6.74 -4.37
CA GLY A 451 -23.38 -7.55 -4.71
C GLY A 451 -24.72 -6.89 -4.35
N ARG A 452 -24.85 -6.30 -3.16
CA ARG A 452 -26.06 -5.59 -2.69
C ARG A 452 -26.35 -4.35 -3.53
N LEU A 453 -25.33 -3.52 -3.78
CA LEU A 453 -25.41 -2.31 -4.59
C LEU A 453 -25.82 -2.63 -6.04
N LEU A 454 -25.21 -3.66 -6.65
CA LEU A 454 -25.55 -4.10 -8.00
C LEU A 454 -26.97 -4.71 -8.07
N ARG A 455 -27.40 -5.48 -7.07
CA ARG A 455 -28.80 -5.96 -6.94
C ARG A 455 -29.81 -4.80 -6.84
N LYS A 456 -29.44 -3.71 -6.15
CA LYS A 456 -30.23 -2.46 -6.07
C LYS A 456 -30.06 -1.54 -7.30
N ARG A 457 -29.29 -1.96 -8.32
CA ARG A 457 -28.99 -1.23 -9.58
C ARG A 457 -28.16 0.06 -9.42
N ALA A 458 -27.12 0.02 -8.59
CA ALA A 458 -26.16 1.12 -8.46
C ALA A 458 -25.49 1.48 -9.81
N PRO A 459 -25.32 2.79 -10.15
CA PRO A 459 -24.73 3.22 -11.43
C PRO A 459 -23.26 2.82 -11.63
N VAL A 460 -23.05 1.72 -12.37
CA VAL A 460 -21.74 1.05 -12.53
C VAL A 460 -20.65 1.92 -13.17
N ASP A 461 -20.96 2.57 -14.29
CA ASP A 461 -19.99 3.35 -15.10
C ASP A 461 -19.76 4.79 -14.62
N THR A 462 -20.13 5.10 -13.38
CA THR A 462 -19.82 6.41 -12.78
C THR A 462 -18.30 6.66 -12.70
N VAL A 463 -17.92 7.93 -12.56
CA VAL A 463 -16.54 8.38 -12.33
C VAL A 463 -16.43 9.18 -11.03
N SER A 464 -15.33 9.03 -10.29
CA SER A 464 -14.89 9.96 -9.24
C SER A 464 -14.44 11.30 -9.84
N GLY A 465 -14.04 12.27 -9.01
CA GLY A 465 -13.46 13.54 -9.47
C GLY A 465 -12.25 13.35 -10.41
N ASP A 466 -11.38 12.39 -10.08
CA ASP A 466 -10.19 12.04 -10.87
C ASP A 466 -10.46 11.04 -12.03
N GLY A 467 -11.74 10.75 -12.33
CA GLY A 467 -12.12 9.93 -13.49
C GLY A 467 -12.10 8.40 -13.29
N TRP A 468 -12.05 7.89 -12.05
CA TRP A 468 -12.01 6.45 -11.75
C TRP A 468 -13.41 5.86 -11.60
N SER A 469 -13.67 4.68 -12.17
CA SER A 469 -14.89 3.87 -11.88
C SER A 469 -14.65 2.87 -10.76
N ALA A 470 -15.75 2.26 -10.31
CA ALA A 470 -15.69 1.02 -9.54
C ALA A 470 -14.90 -0.09 -10.28
N LEU A 471 -14.94 -0.18 -11.61
CA LEU A 471 -14.15 -1.17 -12.36
C LEU A 471 -12.65 -0.84 -12.33
N ASP A 472 -12.26 0.42 -12.56
CA ASP A 472 -10.85 0.84 -12.50
C ASP A 472 -10.27 0.60 -11.09
N LEU A 473 -11.07 0.90 -10.05
CA LEU A 473 -10.72 0.64 -8.65
C LEU A 473 -10.67 -0.86 -8.33
N ALA A 474 -11.63 -1.67 -8.78
CA ALA A 474 -11.63 -3.11 -8.55
C ALA A 474 -10.46 -3.81 -9.26
N VAL A 475 -10.25 -3.49 -10.53
CA VAL A 475 -9.14 -4.02 -11.33
C VAL A 475 -7.79 -3.58 -10.76
N SER A 476 -7.73 -2.49 -9.99
CA SER A 476 -6.52 -2.07 -9.28
C SER A 476 -6.38 -2.71 -7.88
N TYR A 477 -7.45 -2.74 -7.07
CA TYR A 477 -7.38 -2.94 -5.61
C TYR A 477 -8.30 -4.04 -5.02
N ALA A 478 -8.96 -4.85 -5.85
CA ALA A 478 -9.83 -5.94 -5.41
C ALA A 478 -9.32 -7.33 -5.84
N ASP A 479 -9.97 -8.40 -5.38
CA ASP A 479 -9.80 -9.74 -5.94
C ASP A 479 -10.75 -9.95 -7.14
N ALA A 480 -10.53 -11.03 -7.90
CA ALA A 480 -11.25 -11.29 -9.14
C ALA A 480 -12.78 -11.41 -9.00
N GLU A 481 -13.31 -11.78 -7.82
CA GLU A 481 -14.76 -11.85 -7.58
C GLU A 481 -15.47 -10.49 -7.79
N VAL A 482 -14.91 -9.42 -7.22
CA VAL A 482 -15.46 -8.06 -7.36
C VAL A 482 -15.37 -7.57 -8.79
N VAL A 483 -14.26 -7.86 -9.48
CA VAL A 483 -14.11 -7.56 -10.92
C VAL A 483 -15.18 -8.30 -11.72
N GLN A 484 -15.36 -9.61 -11.51
CA GLN A 484 -16.37 -10.41 -12.21
C GLN A 484 -17.80 -9.93 -11.92
N ALA A 485 -18.10 -9.50 -10.70
CA ALA A 485 -19.41 -8.94 -10.34
C ALA A 485 -19.71 -7.63 -11.11
N LEU A 486 -18.73 -6.72 -11.18
CA LEU A 486 -18.85 -5.47 -11.95
C LEU A 486 -18.96 -5.73 -13.45
N LEU A 487 -18.18 -6.68 -13.99
CA LEU A 487 -18.30 -7.11 -15.38
C LEU A 487 -19.66 -7.77 -15.66
N ALA A 488 -20.18 -8.60 -14.76
CA ALA A 488 -21.52 -9.20 -14.87
C ALA A 488 -22.63 -8.13 -14.87
N ALA A 489 -22.45 -7.04 -14.14
CA ALA A 489 -23.34 -5.87 -14.16
C ALA A 489 -23.12 -4.92 -15.36
N GLY A 490 -22.20 -5.24 -16.29
CA GLY A 490 -22.02 -4.53 -17.55
C GLY A 490 -21.00 -3.38 -17.55
N ALA A 491 -20.09 -3.33 -16.57
CA ALA A 491 -19.06 -2.28 -16.48
C ALA A 491 -18.23 -2.11 -17.78
N ASN A 492 -17.99 -0.87 -18.17
CA ASN A 492 -17.34 -0.52 -19.44
C ASN A 492 -15.82 -0.75 -19.43
N VAL A 493 -15.41 -1.90 -19.96
CA VAL A 493 -14.00 -2.33 -20.08
C VAL A 493 -13.13 -1.52 -21.06
N ARG A 494 -13.72 -0.62 -21.86
CA ARG A 494 -13.01 0.18 -22.88
C ARG A 494 -12.77 1.63 -22.46
N ARG A 495 -13.44 2.09 -21.41
CA ARG A 495 -13.34 3.49 -20.98
C ARG A 495 -11.93 3.77 -20.46
N ALA A 496 -11.33 4.87 -20.91
CA ALA A 496 -10.10 5.39 -20.32
C ALA A 496 -10.42 6.39 -19.19
N ASN A 497 -9.61 6.40 -18.13
CA ASN A 497 -9.68 7.40 -17.06
C ASN A 497 -9.13 8.77 -17.50
N ALA A 498 -9.10 9.76 -16.59
CA ALA A 498 -8.61 11.11 -16.89
C ALA A 498 -7.15 11.17 -17.41
N THR A 499 -6.30 10.23 -16.99
CA THR A 499 -4.89 10.08 -17.47
C THR A 499 -4.75 9.22 -18.73
N GLY A 500 -5.85 8.68 -19.26
CA GLY A 500 -5.87 7.88 -20.50
C GLY A 500 -5.60 6.39 -20.30
N PHE A 501 -5.69 5.84 -19.09
CA PHE A 501 -5.51 4.40 -18.82
C PHE A 501 -6.86 3.68 -18.82
N THR A 502 -6.93 2.50 -19.44
CA THR A 502 -8.10 1.61 -19.42
C THR A 502 -7.96 0.51 -18.36
N PRO A 503 -9.07 -0.17 -17.97
CA PRO A 503 -9.02 -1.36 -17.12
C PRO A 503 -7.98 -2.40 -17.56
N ALA A 504 -7.83 -2.67 -18.86
CA ALA A 504 -6.81 -3.60 -19.36
C ALA A 504 -5.38 -3.14 -19.02
N MET A 505 -5.09 -1.84 -19.07
CA MET A 505 -3.77 -1.29 -18.70
C MET A 505 -3.51 -1.39 -17.19
N PHE A 506 -4.53 -1.25 -16.34
CA PHE A 506 -4.42 -1.48 -14.90
C PHE A 506 -4.20 -2.97 -14.57
N ALA A 507 -4.90 -3.88 -15.24
CA ALA A 507 -4.70 -5.33 -15.06
C ALA A 507 -3.26 -5.77 -15.41
N VAL A 508 -2.67 -5.20 -16.46
CA VAL A 508 -1.26 -5.43 -16.83
C VAL A 508 -0.29 -5.03 -15.71
N ALA A 509 -0.62 -4.01 -14.91
CA ALA A 509 0.19 -3.58 -13.76
C ALA A 509 0.13 -4.54 -12.56
N ARG A 510 -0.90 -5.41 -12.47
CA ARG A 510 -1.05 -6.38 -11.38
C ARG A 510 -0.34 -7.73 -11.56
N ASP A 511 -0.05 -8.10 -12.81
CA ASP A 511 0.35 -9.47 -13.19
C ASP A 511 -0.67 -10.55 -12.75
N ASP A 512 -1.97 -10.21 -12.82
CA ASP A 512 -3.07 -11.14 -12.59
C ASP A 512 -3.68 -11.58 -13.94
N PRO A 513 -3.39 -12.81 -14.41
CA PRO A 513 -3.85 -13.26 -15.72
C PRO A 513 -5.36 -13.39 -15.84
N ALA A 514 -6.09 -13.73 -14.78
CA ALA A 514 -7.53 -13.97 -14.90
C ALA A 514 -8.34 -12.67 -14.86
N ILE A 515 -7.87 -11.65 -14.15
CA ILE A 515 -8.43 -10.29 -14.24
C ILE A 515 -8.25 -9.76 -15.68
N LEU A 516 -7.06 -9.96 -16.28
CA LEU A 516 -6.83 -9.59 -17.68
C LEU A 516 -7.71 -10.42 -18.64
N ASP A 517 -7.72 -11.75 -18.52
CA ASP A 517 -8.53 -12.64 -19.37
C ASP A 517 -10.02 -12.29 -19.29
N ALA A 518 -10.54 -11.93 -18.11
CA ALA A 518 -11.92 -11.51 -17.93
C ALA A 518 -12.23 -10.20 -18.69
N LEU A 519 -11.33 -9.22 -18.64
CA LEU A 519 -11.45 -7.97 -19.38
C LEU A 519 -11.39 -8.21 -20.91
N LEU A 520 -10.46 -9.05 -21.35
CA LEU A 520 -10.33 -9.44 -22.77
C LEU A 520 -11.57 -10.20 -23.26
N ALA A 521 -12.12 -11.12 -22.45
CA ALA A 521 -13.35 -11.85 -22.76
C ALA A 521 -14.60 -10.95 -22.81
N ARG A 522 -14.57 -9.76 -22.20
CA ARG A 522 -15.59 -8.71 -22.38
C ARG A 522 -15.23 -7.69 -23.47
N GLY A 523 -14.18 -7.93 -24.24
CA GLY A 523 -13.78 -7.12 -25.38
C GLY A 523 -13.10 -5.80 -25.02
N ALA A 524 -12.31 -5.77 -23.94
CA ALA A 524 -11.45 -4.63 -23.61
C ALA A 524 -10.51 -4.25 -24.76
N ASP A 525 -10.18 -2.96 -24.87
CA ASP A 525 -9.33 -2.46 -25.94
C ASP A 525 -7.84 -2.62 -25.56
N VAL A 526 -7.12 -3.40 -26.39
CA VAL A 526 -5.68 -3.67 -26.27
C VAL A 526 -4.82 -2.81 -27.21
N GLY A 527 -5.44 -2.14 -28.18
CA GLY A 527 -4.81 -1.20 -29.10
C GLY A 527 -4.82 0.24 -28.57
N HIS A 528 -5.71 0.56 -27.63
CA HIS A 528 -5.76 1.86 -26.95
C HIS A 528 -4.40 2.26 -26.36
N ALA A 529 -4.06 3.54 -26.53
CA ALA A 529 -2.84 4.16 -26.06
C ALA A 529 -3.16 5.34 -25.14
N ASN A 530 -2.48 5.43 -24.00
CA ASN A 530 -2.67 6.52 -23.05
C ASN A 530 -2.10 7.87 -23.55
N GLN A 531 -2.12 8.90 -22.70
CA GLN A 531 -1.59 10.22 -23.05
C GLN A 531 -0.09 10.24 -23.41
N ALA A 532 0.71 9.22 -23.09
CA ALA A 532 2.10 9.06 -23.51
C ALA A 532 2.26 8.25 -24.83
N GLY A 533 1.17 7.76 -25.41
CA GLY A 533 1.19 6.81 -26.52
C GLY A 533 1.53 5.38 -26.08
N VAL A 534 1.52 5.08 -24.78
CA VAL A 534 1.86 3.76 -24.23
C VAL A 534 0.62 2.87 -24.26
N THR A 535 0.74 1.67 -24.85
CA THR A 535 -0.32 0.66 -24.91
C THR A 535 -0.17 -0.38 -23.78
N ALA A 536 -1.19 -1.22 -23.58
CA ALA A 536 -1.12 -2.35 -22.65
C ALA A 536 0.08 -3.28 -22.93
N LEU A 537 0.41 -3.53 -24.20
CA LEU A 537 1.53 -4.39 -24.59
C LEU A 537 2.89 -3.77 -24.25
N MET A 538 3.01 -2.44 -24.33
CA MET A 538 4.21 -1.71 -23.92
C MET A 538 4.43 -1.75 -22.40
N LEU A 539 3.35 -1.66 -21.60
CA LEU A 539 3.43 -1.82 -20.15
C LEU A 539 3.92 -3.24 -19.78
N ALA A 540 3.38 -4.28 -20.43
CA ALA A 540 3.79 -5.65 -20.20
C ALA A 540 5.27 -5.87 -20.55
N ALA A 541 5.74 -5.29 -21.65
CA ALA A 541 7.13 -5.37 -22.08
C ALA A 541 8.10 -4.61 -21.16
N ALA A 542 7.76 -3.39 -20.75
CA ALA A 542 8.55 -2.60 -19.81
C ALA A 542 8.67 -3.27 -18.42
N ALA A 543 7.69 -4.11 -18.05
CA ALA A 543 7.68 -4.87 -16.80
C ALA A 543 8.28 -6.30 -16.91
N GLY A 544 8.71 -6.76 -18.11
CA GLY A 544 9.23 -8.12 -18.31
C GLY A 544 8.17 -9.24 -18.25
N ARG A 545 6.88 -8.92 -18.47
CA ARG A 545 5.75 -9.83 -18.23
C ARG A 545 5.39 -10.63 -19.48
N GLU A 546 6.25 -11.59 -19.83
CA GLU A 546 6.16 -12.39 -21.07
C GLU A 546 4.79 -13.05 -21.27
N GLN A 547 4.20 -13.65 -20.22
CA GLN A 547 2.91 -14.34 -20.32
C GLN A 547 1.74 -13.37 -20.52
N VAL A 548 1.83 -12.16 -19.93
CA VAL A 548 0.87 -11.07 -20.16
C VAL A 548 1.00 -10.54 -21.59
N ALA A 549 2.23 -10.33 -22.08
CA ALA A 549 2.48 -9.92 -23.45
C ALA A 549 1.92 -10.92 -24.48
N LYS A 550 2.12 -12.24 -24.26
CA LYS A 550 1.52 -13.31 -25.07
C LYS A 550 -0.01 -13.23 -25.13
N ARG A 551 -0.68 -12.97 -24.00
CA ARG A 551 -2.15 -12.83 -23.94
C ARG A 551 -2.65 -11.61 -24.70
N LEU A 552 -1.96 -10.48 -24.57
CA LEU A 552 -2.27 -9.25 -25.30
C LEU A 552 -2.07 -9.43 -26.82
N LEU A 553 -0.99 -10.08 -27.26
CA LEU A 553 -0.77 -10.44 -28.66
C LEU A 553 -1.87 -11.36 -29.20
N ALA A 554 -2.27 -12.38 -28.42
CA ALA A 554 -3.37 -13.28 -28.80
C ALA A 554 -4.73 -12.56 -28.88
N ALA A 555 -4.92 -11.48 -28.14
CA ALA A 555 -6.06 -10.57 -28.22
C ALA A 555 -5.95 -9.50 -29.32
N GLY A 556 -4.87 -9.51 -30.13
CA GLY A 556 -4.69 -8.60 -31.26
C GLY A 556 -3.99 -7.28 -30.95
N ALA A 557 -3.26 -7.16 -29.84
CA ALA A 557 -2.43 -5.98 -29.56
C ALA A 557 -1.30 -5.84 -30.59
N ASP A 558 -1.13 -4.64 -31.15
CA ASP A 558 -0.12 -4.37 -32.18
C ASP A 558 1.30 -4.27 -31.58
N PRO A 559 2.25 -5.18 -31.91
CA PRO A 559 3.65 -5.08 -31.50
C PRO A 559 4.45 -3.99 -32.22
N ALA A 560 3.97 -3.51 -33.38
CA ALA A 560 4.60 -2.45 -34.16
C ALA A 560 4.20 -1.03 -33.71
N ALA A 561 3.19 -0.90 -32.86
CA ALA A 561 2.75 0.34 -32.23
C ALA A 561 3.92 1.05 -31.52
N ARG A 562 3.88 2.38 -31.48
CA ARG A 562 4.96 3.22 -30.91
C ARG A 562 4.42 4.26 -29.95
N ASN A 563 5.11 4.42 -28.82
CA ASN A 563 4.85 5.54 -27.90
C ASN A 563 5.34 6.88 -28.50
N ARG A 564 5.12 7.99 -27.79
CA ARG A 564 5.55 9.34 -28.23
C ARG A 564 7.07 9.50 -28.42
N GLU A 565 7.86 8.58 -27.90
CA GLU A 565 9.33 8.54 -28.02
C GLU A 565 9.79 7.50 -29.06
N GLY A 566 8.86 6.99 -29.88
CA GLY A 566 9.12 6.11 -31.01
C GLY A 566 9.42 4.65 -30.65
N LYS A 567 9.41 4.29 -29.37
CA LYS A 567 9.71 2.92 -28.91
C LYS A 567 8.50 2.00 -29.05
N THR A 568 8.75 0.80 -29.56
CA THR A 568 7.80 -0.32 -29.58
C THR A 568 7.88 -1.11 -28.27
N ALA A 569 6.95 -2.05 -28.06
CA ALA A 569 7.04 -2.99 -26.93
C ALA A 569 8.38 -3.75 -26.92
N ALA A 570 8.84 -4.26 -28.07
CA ALA A 570 10.12 -4.95 -28.19
C ALA A 570 11.32 -4.09 -27.76
N ALA A 571 11.30 -2.78 -28.08
CA ALA A 571 12.35 -1.86 -27.67
C ALA A 571 12.38 -1.63 -26.15
N LEU A 572 11.21 -1.57 -25.50
CA LEU A 572 11.11 -1.41 -24.03
C LEU A 572 11.58 -2.66 -23.28
N ALA A 573 11.28 -3.86 -23.77
CA ALA A 573 11.86 -5.09 -23.24
C ALA A 573 13.40 -5.11 -23.41
N GLN A 574 13.90 -4.66 -24.56
CA GLN A 574 15.34 -4.56 -24.81
C GLN A 574 16.04 -3.50 -23.93
N ASP A 575 15.39 -2.37 -23.62
CA ASP A 575 15.90 -1.37 -22.67
C ASP A 575 16.06 -1.95 -21.25
N ARG A 576 15.14 -2.85 -20.84
CA ARG A 576 15.20 -3.60 -19.56
C ARG A 576 16.24 -4.73 -19.59
N GLY A 577 16.79 -5.07 -20.75
CA GLY A 577 17.70 -6.22 -20.93
C GLY A 577 17.01 -7.57 -21.12
N ASP A 578 15.68 -7.60 -21.21
CA ASP A 578 14.89 -8.82 -21.47
C ASP A 578 14.93 -9.17 -22.96
N THR A 579 16.02 -9.82 -23.37
CA THR A 579 16.27 -10.23 -24.76
C THR A 579 15.32 -11.31 -25.25
N ALA A 580 14.77 -12.14 -24.36
CA ALA A 580 13.79 -13.18 -24.70
C ALA A 580 12.45 -12.57 -25.07
N LEU A 581 11.93 -11.65 -24.24
CA LEU A 581 10.70 -10.93 -24.52
C LEU A 581 10.87 -9.97 -25.71
N ALA A 582 12.02 -9.30 -25.83
CA ALA A 582 12.32 -8.46 -27.00
C ALA A 582 12.32 -9.25 -28.32
N ALA A 583 12.86 -10.48 -28.32
CA ALA A 583 12.81 -11.36 -29.49
C ALA A 583 11.37 -11.79 -29.81
N LEU A 584 10.61 -12.26 -28.82
CA LEU A 584 9.21 -12.67 -28.97
C LEU A 584 8.34 -11.55 -29.55
N LEU A 585 8.47 -10.33 -29.02
CA LEU A 585 7.74 -9.14 -29.51
C LEU A 585 8.19 -8.71 -30.92
N SER A 586 9.46 -8.91 -31.25
CA SER A 586 10.00 -8.61 -32.59
C SER A 586 9.53 -9.60 -33.64
N ASP A 587 9.45 -10.88 -33.31
CA ASP A 587 8.94 -11.92 -34.22
C ASP A 587 7.43 -11.83 -34.41
N ALA A 588 6.66 -11.49 -33.36
CA ALA A 588 5.24 -11.19 -33.47
C ALA A 588 4.94 -9.98 -34.38
N GLY A 589 5.87 -9.04 -34.50
CA GLY A 589 5.79 -7.89 -35.41
C GLY A 589 6.20 -8.17 -36.87
N ARG A 590 6.57 -9.41 -37.22
CA ARG A 590 6.85 -9.79 -38.61
C ARG A 590 5.57 -10.23 -39.31
N PRO A 591 5.19 -9.63 -40.46
CA PRO A 591 4.03 -10.10 -41.20
C PRO A 591 4.24 -11.55 -41.62
N SER A 592 3.26 -12.41 -41.33
CA SER A 592 3.36 -13.84 -41.62
C SER A 592 3.53 -14.06 -43.12
N ARG A 593 4.67 -14.62 -43.54
CA ARG A 593 4.87 -15.09 -44.91
C ARG A 593 3.93 -16.27 -45.17
N ARG A 594 2.85 -16.01 -45.90
CA ARG A 594 1.97 -16.98 -46.56
C ARG A 594 2.13 -16.81 -48.06
#